data_AF-A0A968BPV0-F1
#
_entry.id   AF-A0A968BPV0-F1
#
_cell.length_a   1.000
_cell.length_b   1.000
_cell.length_c   1.000
_cell.angle_alpha   90.00
_cell.angle_beta   90.00
_cell.angle_gamma   90.00
#
_symmetry.space_group_name_H-M   'P 1'
#
loop_
_entity.id
_entity.type
_entity.pdbx_description
1 polymer ?
#
loop_
_entity_poly.entity_id
_entity_poly.type
_entity_poly.pdbx_seq_one_letter_code
_entity_poly.pdbx_strand_id
1 'polypeptide(L)'
;MQLLVEYLFAGYPVERVSAFTEEGNEPAQRVMESVGFRREGTLRRAMFRDGEWRNILLYGILRHEVGEQNSSGERILHRTKRERRGS
;
A
#
# COMPACT_ATOMS: atom_id res chain seq x y z
N MET A 1 2.54 3.82 -8.26
CA MET A 1 1.86 2.56 -7.87
C MET A 1 0.34 2.74 -7.79
N GLN A 2 -0.19 3.80 -7.15
CA GLN A 2 -1.64 4.09 -7.07
C GLN A 2 -2.39 3.92 -8.40
N LEU A 3 -1.96 4.59 -9.47
CA LEU A 3 -2.60 4.52 -10.79
C LEU A 3 -2.69 3.10 -11.37
N LEU A 4 -1.68 2.25 -11.09
CA LEU A 4 -1.70 0.86 -11.55
C LEU A 4 -2.75 0.04 -10.81
N VAL A 5 -2.88 0.24 -9.50
CA VAL A 5 -3.88 -0.46 -8.67
C VAL A 5 -5.29 -0.05 -9.11
N GLU A 6 -5.53 1.25 -9.26
CA GLU A 6 -6.81 1.78 -9.75
C GLU A 6 -7.14 1.24 -11.14
N TYR A 7 -6.16 1.22 -12.05
CA TYR A 7 -6.31 0.66 -13.39
C TYR A 7 -6.68 -0.84 -13.36
N LEU A 8 -6.00 -1.64 -12.53
CA LEU A 8 -6.27 -3.08 -12.42
C LEU A 8 -7.67 -3.36 -11.89
N PHE A 9 -8.13 -2.62 -10.87
CA PHE A 9 -9.48 -2.81 -10.36
C PHE A 9 -10.55 -2.25 -11.32
N ALA A 10 -10.27 -1.17 -12.06
CA ALA A 10 -11.20 -0.64 -13.04
C ALA A 10 -11.36 -1.55 -14.27
N GLY A 11 -10.26 -2.15 -14.73
CA GLY A 11 -10.23 -2.93 -15.98
C GLY A 11 -10.55 -4.42 -15.82
N TYR A 12 -10.42 -4.99 -14.62
CA TYR A 12 -10.54 -6.43 -14.42
C TYR A 12 -11.41 -6.75 -13.20
N PRO A 13 -12.23 -7.81 -13.23
CA PRO A 13 -13.07 -8.23 -12.11
C PRO A 13 -12.28 -9.05 -11.06
N VAL A 14 -11.09 -8.58 -10.68
CA VAL A 14 -10.27 -9.20 -9.62
C VAL A 14 -10.64 -8.65 -8.26
N GLU A 15 -10.67 -9.49 -7.22
CA GLU A 15 -10.94 -9.03 -5.84
C GLU A 15 -9.68 -8.50 -5.15
N ARG A 16 -8.50 -8.87 -5.65
CA ARG A 16 -7.23 -8.62 -4.97
C ARG A 16 -6.11 -8.28 -5.95
N VAL A 17 -5.26 -7.33 -5.57
CA VAL A 17 -3.93 -7.11 -6.17
C VAL A 17 -2.86 -7.55 -5.18
N SER A 18 -1.87 -8.30 -5.69
CA SER A 18 -0.78 -8.85 -4.90
C SER A 18 0.54 -8.21 -5.29
N ALA A 19 1.43 -8.03 -4.33
CA ALA A 19 2.79 -7.59 -4.59
C ALA A 19 3.77 -8.32 -3.67
N PHE A 20 5.00 -8.44 -4.15
CA PHE A 20 6.06 -9.19 -3.49
C PHE A 20 7.34 -8.38 -3.56
N THR A 21 8.09 -8.35 -2.47
CA THR A 21 9.40 -7.71 -2.44
C THR A 21 10.32 -8.42 -1.45
N GLU A 22 11.63 -8.28 -1.61
CA GLU A 22 12.54 -8.78 -0.59
C GLU A 22 12.43 -7.98 0.70
N GLU A 23 12.68 -8.67 1.82
CA GLU A 23 12.65 -8.07 3.15
C GLU A 23 13.59 -6.86 3.31
N GLY A 24 14.69 -6.81 2.56
CA GLY A 24 15.62 -5.66 2.56
C GLY A 24 15.21 -4.48 1.69
N ASN A 25 14.17 -4.59 0.86
CA ASN A 25 13.74 -3.52 -0.04
C ASN A 25 12.72 -2.60 0.63
N GLU A 26 13.17 -1.87 1.65
CA GLU A 26 12.35 -0.91 2.40
C GLU A 26 11.67 0.15 1.52
N PRO A 27 12.30 0.71 0.47
CA PRO A 27 11.64 1.68 -0.40
C PRO A 27 10.38 1.11 -1.06
N ALA A 28 10.43 -0.12 -1.56
CA ALA A 28 9.25 -0.77 -2.16
C ALA A 28 8.17 -1.03 -1.11
N GLN A 29 8.54 -1.45 0.11
CA GLN A 29 7.60 -1.67 1.21
C GLN A 29 6.83 -0.40 1.55
N ARG A 30 7.54 0.73 1.73
CA ARG A 30 6.92 2.04 2.00
C ARG A 30 5.95 2.46 0.89
N VAL A 31 6.32 2.25 -0.37
CA VAL A 31 5.45 2.59 -1.51
C VAL A 31 4.18 1.73 -1.52
N MET A 32 4.27 0.42 -1.25
CA MET A 32 3.12 -0.46 -1.17
C MET A 32 2.19 -0.05 -0.01
N GLU A 33 2.74 0.18 1.18
CA GLU A 33 1.99 0.60 2.37
C GLU A 33 1.30 1.96 2.15
N SER A 34 1.96 2.91 1.48
CA SER A 34 1.37 4.22 1.16
C SER A 34 0.15 4.16 0.23
N VAL A 35 0.05 3.10 -0.58
CA VAL A 35 -1.06 2.83 -1.51
C VAL A 35 -2.18 2.00 -0.85
N GLY A 36 -1.97 1.56 0.39
CA GLY A 36 -2.95 0.81 1.16
C GLY A 36 -2.78 -0.71 1.12
N PHE A 37 -1.69 -1.22 0.53
CA PHE A 37 -1.37 -2.64 0.68
C PHE A 37 -1.07 -2.98 2.15
N ARG A 38 -1.51 -4.17 2.57
CA ARG A 38 -1.22 -4.75 3.88
C ARG A 38 -0.22 -5.89 3.73
N ARG A 39 0.72 -6.00 4.66
CA ARG A 39 1.64 -7.15 4.74
C ARG A 39 0.86 -8.38 5.21
N GLU A 40 0.80 -9.40 4.38
CA GLU A 40 0.05 -10.63 4.64
C GLU A 40 0.95 -11.76 5.16
N GLY A 41 2.26 -11.70 4.90
CA GLY A 41 3.16 -12.74 5.33
C GLY A 41 4.59 -12.59 4.85
N THR A 42 5.38 -13.61 5.16
CA THR A 42 6.79 -13.72 4.77
C THR A 42 7.07 -15.15 4.30
N LEU A 43 7.50 -15.29 3.05
CA LEU A 43 8.04 -16.52 2.53
C LEU A 43 9.52 -16.59 2.91
N ARG A 44 9.85 -17.47 3.86
CA ARG A 44 11.23 -17.62 4.35
C ARG A 44 12.10 -18.31 3.31
N ARG A 45 13.29 -17.73 3.03
CA ARG A 45 14.28 -18.27 2.08
C ARG A 45 13.66 -18.65 0.73
N ALA A 46 12.80 -17.79 0.18
CA ALA A 46 11.99 -18.10 -0.98
C ALA A 46 12.62 -17.70 -2.32
N MET A 47 13.65 -16.85 -2.30
CA MET A 47 14.37 -16.42 -3.50
C MET A 47 15.88 -16.55 -3.27
N PHE A 48 16.61 -17.06 -4.26
CA PHE A 48 18.07 -17.07 -4.26
C PHE A 48 18.58 -15.93 -5.15
N ARG A 49 19.32 -14.99 -4.58
CA ARG A 49 19.94 -13.87 -5.30
C ARG A 49 21.24 -13.45 -4.63
N ASP A 50 22.23 -13.08 -5.43
CA ASP A 50 23.54 -12.61 -4.96
C ASP A 50 24.22 -13.60 -4.00
N GLY A 51 24.09 -14.90 -4.28
CA GLY A 51 24.69 -15.97 -3.47
C GLY A 51 23.95 -16.31 -2.18
N GLU A 52 22.83 -15.64 -1.88
CA GLU A 52 22.11 -15.77 -0.61
C GLU A 52 20.63 -16.09 -0.81
N TRP A 53 20.08 -16.87 0.13
CA TRP A 53 18.64 -17.08 0.22
C TRP A 53 17.99 -15.90 0.95
N ARG A 54 17.04 -15.24 0.30
CA ARG A 54 16.33 -14.05 0.78
C ARG A 54 14.89 -14.38 1.15
N ASN A 55 14.39 -13.71 2.18
CA ASN A 55 12.99 -13.71 2.53
C ASN A 55 12.21 -12.80 1.57
N ILE A 56 11.02 -13.24 1.18
CA ILE A 56 10.11 -12.46 0.34
C ILE A 56 8.88 -12.09 1.18
N LEU A 57 8.59 -10.80 1.22
CA LEU A 57 7.41 -10.26 1.87
C LEU A 57 6.23 -10.29 0.91
N LEU A 58 5.08 -10.70 1.44
CA LEU A 58 3.80 -10.78 0.74
C LEU A 58 2.95 -9.57 1.12
N TYR A 59 2.44 -8.87 0.11
CA TYR A 59 1.53 -7.76 0.28
C TYR A 59 0.26 -7.98 -0.55
N GLY A 60 -0.87 -7.52 -0.01
CA GLY A 60 -2.17 -7.54 -0.67
C GLY A 60 -2.97 -6.28 -0.44
N ILE A 61 -3.78 -5.92 -1.43
CA ILE A 61 -4.86 -4.94 -1.31
C ILE A 61 -6.13 -5.53 -1.93
N LEU A 62 -7.24 -5.40 -1.23
CA LEU A 62 -8.57 -5.83 -1.68
C LEU A 62 -9.28 -4.68 -2.37
N ARG A 63 -10.17 -5.01 -3.29
CA ARG A 63 -10.91 -4.03 -4.10
C ARG A 63 -11.62 -2.97 -3.25
N HIS A 64 -12.25 -3.39 -2.16
CA HIS A 64 -13.02 -2.50 -1.30
C HIS A 64 -12.15 -1.56 -0.45
N GLU A 65 -10.85 -1.84 -0.30
CA GLU A 65 -9.92 -1.04 0.50
C GLU A 65 -9.40 0.20 -0.27
N VAL A 66 -9.62 0.25 -1.59
CA VAL A 66 -9.20 1.37 -2.44
C VAL A 66 -10.09 2.59 -2.18
N GLY A 67 -9.50 3.67 -1.68
CA GLY A 67 -10.19 4.94 -1.41
C GLY A 67 -10.55 5.19 0.07
N GLU A 68 -10.42 4.19 0.95
CA GLU A 68 -10.71 4.35 2.39
C GLU A 68 -9.78 5.37 3.08
N GLN A 69 -8.56 5.56 2.56
CA GLN A 69 -7.52 6.41 3.14
C GLN A 69 -7.78 7.93 2.99
N ASN A 70 -8.59 8.37 2.02
CA ASN A 70 -8.89 9.80 1.82
C ASN A 70 -9.80 10.38 2.91
N SER A 71 -10.53 9.53 3.65
CA SER A 71 -11.45 9.96 4.70
C SER A 71 -10.74 10.42 6.00
N SER A 72 -9.44 10.14 6.14
CA SER A 72 -8.62 10.59 7.28
C SER A 72 -7.88 11.90 7.02
N GLY A 73 -7.58 12.22 5.76
CA GLY A 73 -6.93 13.49 5.36
C GLY A 73 -7.87 14.69 5.41
N GLU A 74 -9.15 14.51 5.09
CA GLU A 74 -10.15 15.59 5.13
C GLU A 74 -10.52 16.04 6.56
N ARG A 75 -10.33 15.17 7.56
CA ARG A 75 -10.55 15.51 8.98
C ARG A 75 -9.52 16.49 9.53
N ILE A 76 -8.30 16.52 8.99
CA ILE A 76 -7.25 17.44 9.43
C ILE A 76 -7.50 18.86 8.87
N LEU A 77 -8.00 18.97 7.63
CA LEU A 77 -8.31 20.27 7.03
C LEU A 77 -9.51 20.99 7.66
N HIS A 78 -10.44 20.26 8.27
CA HIS A 78 -11.59 20.86 8.96
C HIS A 78 -11.24 21.47 10.32
N ARG A 79 -10.10 21.10 10.94
CA ARG A 79 -9.67 21.67 12.22
C ARG A 79 -9.03 23.06 12.04
N THR A 80 -8.29 23.28 10.95
CA THR A 80 -7.47 24.49 10.75
C THR A 80 -8.24 25.70 10.22
N LYS A 81 -9.46 25.52 9.67
CA LYS A 81 -10.29 26.64 9.19
C LYS A 81 -11.12 27.34 10.28
N ARG A 82 -11.25 26.74 11.48
CA ARG A 82 -12.05 27.31 12.57
C ARG A 82 -11.29 28.30 13.45
N GLU A 83 -9.96 28.29 13.41
CA GLU A 83 -9.10 29.19 14.24
C GLU A 83 -8.71 30.50 13.54
N ARG A 84 -8.90 30.64 12.22
CA ARG A 84 -8.54 31.87 11.46
C ARG A 84 -9.71 32.81 11.14
N ARG A 85 -10.90 32.60 11.71
CA ARG A 85 -12.08 33.47 11.54
C ARG A 85 -12.52 34.19 12.83
N GLY A 86 -11.64 34.27 13.82
CA GLY A 86 -11.87 35.00 15.06
C GLY A 86 -10.64 35.81 15.45
N SER A 87 -10.39 36.90 14.73
CA SER A 87 -9.69 38.08 15.25
C SER A 87 -10.00 39.30 14.40
#